data_AF-M0BC19-F1
#
_entry.id   AF-M0BC19-F1
#
_cell.length_a   1.000
_cell.length_b   1.000
_cell.length_c   1.000
_cell.angle_alpha   90.00
_cell.angle_beta   90.00
_cell.angle_gamma   90.00
#
_symmetry.space_group_name_H-M   'P 1'
#
loop_
_entity.id
_entity.type
_entity.pdbx_description
1 polymer ?
#
loop_
_entity_poly.entity_id
_entity_poly.type
_entity_poly.pdbx_seq_one_letter_code
_entity_poly.pdbx_strand_id
1 'polypeptide(L)' 'MFDSFDALGDRYASLPKTITASDLDGPGLSGSRRHAVLWHLIEHPAFDCELDRKQPLTAVKHNG' A
#
# COMPACT_ATOMS: atom_id res chain seq x y z
N MET A 1 3.47 -9.23 8.78
CA MET A 1 1.99 -9.33 8.76
C MET A 1 1.54 -8.16 9.62
N PHE A 2 0.60 -7.35 9.16
CA PHE A 2 0.11 -6.26 10.02
C PHE A 2 -0.58 -6.90 11.21
N ASP A 3 -0.18 -6.53 12.42
CA ASP A 3 -0.74 -7.11 13.65
C ASP A 3 -2.23 -6.78 13.81
N SER A 4 -2.73 -5.77 13.08
CA SER A 4 -4.14 -5.37 13.01
C SER A 4 -4.42 -4.52 11.79
N PHE A 5 -5.71 -4.35 11.45
CA PHE A 5 -6.16 -3.44 10.38
C PHE A 5 -5.77 -1.98 10.67
N ASP A 6 -5.87 -1.55 11.94
CA ASP A 6 -5.40 -0.22 12.38
C ASP A 6 -3.92 0.02 12.06
N ALA A 7 -3.05 -0.97 12.29
CA ALA A 7 -1.63 -0.86 11.98
C ALA A 7 -1.36 -0.70 10.46
N LEU A 8 -2.24 -1.26 9.62
CA LEU A 8 -2.19 -1.04 8.17
C LEU A 8 -2.71 0.37 7.80
N GLY A 9 -3.75 0.86 8.49
CA GLY A 9 -4.26 2.23 8.36
C GLY A 9 -3.22 3.29 8.69
N ASP A 10 -2.56 3.17 9.84
CA ASP A 10 -1.48 4.07 10.26
C ASP A 10 -0.31 4.04 9.27
N ARG A 11 0.05 2.82 8.83
CA ARG A 11 1.08 2.67 7.81
C ARG A 11 0.66 3.38 6.53
N TYR A 12 -0.54 3.13 6.04
CA TYR A 12 -1.08 3.79 4.86
C TYR A 12 -1.04 5.31 4.99
N ALA A 13 -1.48 5.87 6.12
CA ALA A 13 -1.42 7.30 6.38
C ALA A 13 0.00 7.88 6.26
N SER A 14 1.02 7.13 6.73
CA SER A 14 2.43 7.52 6.64
C SER A 14 3.05 7.47 5.23
N LEU A 15 2.41 6.76 4.28
CA LEU A 15 2.98 6.57 2.94
C LEU A 15 2.95 7.85 2.10
N PRO A 16 3.87 8.00 1.13
CA PRO A 16 3.81 9.08 0.14
C PRO A 16 2.52 9.06 -0.69
N LYS A 17 2.25 10.17 -1.39
CA LYS A 17 1.11 10.28 -2.32
C LYS A 17 1.15 9.21 -3.42
N THR A 18 2.34 8.93 -3.94
CA THR A 18 2.57 7.84 -4.90
C THR A 18 3.20 6.68 -4.14
N ILE A 19 2.52 5.54 -4.14
CA ILE A 19 2.89 4.35 -3.38
C ILE A 19 3.38 3.29 -4.36
N THR A 20 4.60 2.80 -4.15
CA THR A 20 5.17 1.65 -4.85
C THR A 20 5.30 0.47 -3.91
N ALA A 21 5.54 -0.72 -4.47
CA ALA A 21 5.82 -1.90 -3.64
C ALA A 21 7.03 -1.68 -2.71
N SER A 22 8.01 -0.87 -3.11
CA SER A 22 9.20 -0.56 -2.31
C SER A 22 8.88 0.31 -1.09
N ASP A 23 7.88 1.18 -1.16
CA ASP A 23 7.47 2.03 -0.03
C ASP A 23 6.83 1.21 1.11
N LEU A 24 6.41 -0.02 0.81
CA LEU A 24 5.82 -0.97 1.75
C LEU A 24 6.87 -1.88 2.43
N ASP A 25 8.16 -1.70 2.14
CA ASP A 25 9.20 -2.50 2.77
C ASP A 25 9.20 -2.28 4.29
N GLY A 26 9.30 -3.39 5.02
CA GLY A 26 9.28 -3.42 6.48
C GLY A 26 9.45 -4.85 7.02
N PRO A 27 9.56 -5.01 8.34
CA PRO A 27 9.70 -6.32 8.97
C PRO A 27 8.57 -7.28 8.55
N GLY A 28 8.90 -8.32 7.80
CA GLY A 28 7.93 -9.32 7.32
C GLY A 28 7.09 -8.92 6.10
N LEU A 29 7.44 -7.82 5.41
CA LEU A 29 6.85 -7.36 4.14
C LEU A 29 7.93 -7.26 3.07
N SER A 30 8.45 -8.42 2.64
CA SER A 30 9.46 -8.50 1.59
C SER A 30 8.93 -9.18 0.32
N GLY A 31 9.57 -8.90 -0.82
CA GLY A 31 9.37 -9.62 -2.08
C GLY A 31 7.95 -9.58 -2.64
N SER A 32 7.30 -10.73 -2.76
CA SER A 32 5.95 -10.84 -3.33
C SER A 32 4.87 -10.28 -2.39
N ARG A 33 5.13 -10.23 -1.08
CA ARG A 33 4.11 -9.87 -0.09
C ARG A 33 3.71 -8.40 -0.14
N ARG A 34 4.67 -7.51 -0.41
CA ARG A 34 4.44 -6.07 -0.63
C ARG A 34 3.57 -5.81 -1.86
N HIS A 35 3.67 -6.63 -2.91
CA HIS A 35 2.76 -6.53 -4.06
C HIS A 35 1.33 -6.90 -3.68
N ALA A 36 1.15 -7.98 -2.90
CA ALA A 36 -0.17 -8.37 -2.41
C ALA A 36 -0.80 -7.30 -1.51
N VAL A 37 0.01 -6.64 -0.66
CA VAL A 37 -0.46 -5.52 0.16
C VAL A 37 -0.81 -4.30 -0.69
N LEU A 38 0.00 -3.97 -1.70
CA LEU A 38 -0.31 -2.85 -2.59
C LEU A 38 -1.62 -3.10 -3.35
N TRP A 39 -1.85 -4.33 -3.83
CA TRP A 39 -3.14 -4.72 -4.41
C TRP A 39 -4.28 -4.60 -3.42
N HIS A 40 -4.08 -5.07 -2.17
CA HIS A 40 -5.10 -4.94 -1.13
C HIS A 40 -5.46 -3.47 -0.86
N LEU A 41 -4.48 -2.56 -0.84
CA LEU A 41 -4.75 -1.13 -0.69
C LEU A 41 -5.60 -0.58 -1.86
N ILE A 42 -5.27 -0.96 -3.09
CA ILE A 42 -5.99 -0.53 -4.30
C ILE A 42 -7.43 -1.06 -4.33
N GLU A 43 -7.65 -2.30 -3.92
CA GLU A 43 -8.95 -2.97 -4.01
C GLU A 43 -9.89 -2.63 -2.84
N HIS A 44 -9.33 -2.22 -1.70
CA HIS A 44 -10.09 -2.10 -0.48
C HIS A 44 -10.63 -0.66 -0.29
N PRO A 45 -11.96 -0.47 -0.20
CA PRO A 45 -12.60 0.85 -0.23
C PRO A 45 -12.28 1.74 0.98
N ALA A 46 -11.68 1.20 2.03
CA ALA A 46 -11.22 1.98 3.18
C ALA A 46 -9.93 2.77 2.90
N PHE A 47 -9.22 2.51 1.81
CA PHE A 47 -8.02 3.24 1.41
C PHE A 47 -8.32 4.08 0.18
N ASP A 48 -8.10 5.38 0.28
CA ASP A 48 -8.39 6.36 -0.76
C ASP A 48 -7.24 6.43 -1.80
N CYS A 49 -6.92 5.29 -2.41
CA CYS A 49 -5.93 5.19 -3.47
C CYS A 49 -6.40 4.33 -4.64
N GLU A 50 -5.96 4.68 -5.84
CA GLU A 50 -6.22 3.92 -7.05
C GLU A 50 -4.93 3.43 -7.71
N LEU A 51 -5.09 2.47 -8.64
CA LEU A 51 -4.01 1.99 -9.48
C LEU A 51 -3.63 3.05 -10.54
N ASP A 52 -2.42 3.58 -10.45
CA ASP A 52 -1.84 4.43 -11.51
C ASP A 52 -1.21 3.56 -12.62
N ARG A 53 -0.37 2.60 -12.24
CA ARG A 53 0.39 1.74 -13.17
C ARG A 53 0.56 0.33 -12.65
N LYS A 54 0.53 -0.66 -13.55
CA LYS A 54 0.74 -2.08 -13.21
C LYS A 54 2.21 -2.51 -13.22
N GLN A 55 3.08 -1.82 -13.95
CA GLN A 55 4.51 -2.14 -14.07
C GLN A 55 5.36 -0.85 -14.13
N PRO A 56 6.10 -0.51 -13.07
CA PRO A 56 6.03 -1.10 -11.73
C PRO A 56 4.65 -0.88 -11.10
N LEU A 57 4.21 -1.80 -10.22
CA LEU A 57 2.93 -1.66 -9.52
C LEU A 57 2.95 -0.39 -8.65
N THR A 58 2.09 0.55 -9.00
CA THR A 58 2.06 1.91 -8.46
C THR A 58 0.62 2.31 -8.17
N ALA A 59 0.37 2.77 -6.95
CA ALA A 59 -0.89 3.38 -6.55
C ALA A 59 -0.72 4.87 -6.29
N VAL A 60 -1.78 5.64 -6.43
CA VAL A 60 -1.82 7.07 -6.10
C VAL A 60 -2.95 7.35 -5.12
N LYS A 61 -2.65 8.12 -4.06
CA LYS A 61 -3.65 8.59 -3.09
C LYS A 61 -4.43 9.77 -3.67
N HIS A 62 -5.75 9.79 -3.46
CA HIS A 62 -6.62 10.87 -3.92
C HIS A 62 -6.65 12.04 -2.92
N ASN A 63 -6.59 11.75 -1.62
CA ASN A 63 -6.39 12.74 -0.57
C ASN A 63 -5.04 12.58 0.12
N GLY A 64 -4.32 13.70 0.23
CA GLY A 64 -3.08 13.86 1.01
C GLY A 64 -3.19 15.07 1.91
#